data_AF-A0A151F887-F1
#
_entry.id   AF-A0A151F887-F1
#
_cell.length_a   1.000
_cell.length_b   1.000
_cell.length_c   1.000
_cell.angle_alpha   90.00
_cell.angle_beta   90.00
_cell.angle_gamma   90.00
#
_symmetry.space_group_name_H-M   'P 1'
#
loop_
_entity.id
_entity.type
_entity.pdbx_description
1 polymer ?
#
loop_
_entity_poly.entity_id
_entity_poly.type
_entity_poly.pdbx_seq_one_letter_code
_entity_poly.pdbx_strand_id
1 'polypeptide(L)' 'MNMNKKQAEVMKKAASILRKHLTREEYLTYLELVTNQVGDSVIELREKTKDLTIDEIMNHIIENDFIDPL' A
#
# COMPACT_ATOMS: atom_id res chain seq x y z
N MET A 1 -1.08 8.28 -10.05
CA MET A 1 -1.81 9.53 -9.74
C MET A 1 -0.86 10.46 -9.00
N ASN A 2 -0.51 11.63 -9.55
CA ASN A 2 0.36 12.59 -8.86
C ASN A 2 -0.46 13.30 -7.77
N MET A 3 -0.35 12.79 -6.55
CA MET A 3 -1.06 13.30 -5.38
C MET A 3 -0.23 14.42 -4.72
N ASN A 4 -0.82 15.59 -4.51
CA ASN A 4 -0.11 16.70 -3.88
C ASN A 4 -0.05 16.53 -2.34
N LYS A 5 0.86 17.26 -1.67
CA LYS A 5 1.08 17.15 -0.21
C LYS A 5 -0.21 17.27 0.61
N LYS A 6 -1.11 18.18 0.24
CA LYS A 6 -2.38 18.40 0.97
C LYS A 6 -3.33 17.21 0.83
N GLN A 7 -3.38 16.59 -0.34
CA GLN A 7 -4.15 15.36 -0.57
C GLN A 7 -3.58 14.19 0.25
N ALA A 8 -2.26 14.07 0.33
CA ALA A 8 -1.60 13.05 1.15
C ALA A 8 -1.92 13.20 2.65
N GLU A 9 -1.90 14.44 3.17
CA GLU A 9 -2.27 14.70 4.56
C GLU A 9 -3.72 14.38 4.89
N VAL A 10 -4.65 14.70 3.98
CA VAL A 10 -6.07 14.37 4.14
C VAL A 10 -6.28 12.85 4.15
N MET A 11 -5.64 12.12 3.23
CA MET A 11 -5.69 10.66 3.21
C MET A 11 -5.11 10.05 4.49
N LYS A 12 -3.98 10.58 4.98
CA LYS A 12 -3.37 10.11 6.24
C LYS A 12 -4.31 10.33 7.44
N LYS A 13 -4.98 11.47 7.51
CA LYS A 13 -5.99 11.75 8.55
C LYS A 13 -7.19 10.82 8.46
N ALA A 14 -7.72 10.61 7.26
CA ALA A 14 -8.85 9.69 7.04
C ALA A 14 -8.49 8.25 7.44
N ALA A 15 -7.34 7.74 7.01
CA ALA A 15 -6.85 6.40 7.37
C ALA A 15 -6.70 6.24 8.89
N SER A 16 -6.19 7.27 9.59
CA SER A 16 -6.05 7.25 11.05
C SER A 16 -7.40 7.14 11.78
N ILE A 17 -8.42 7.84 11.29
CA ILE A 17 -9.78 7.77 11.86
C ILE A 17 -10.37 6.38 11.63
N LEU A 18 -10.29 5.88 10.40
CA LEU A 18 -10.87 4.59 10.02
C LEU A 18 -10.23 3.43 10.79
N ARG A 19 -8.91 3.44 10.95
CA ARG A 19 -8.18 2.42 11.75
C ARG A 19 -8.65 2.33 13.21
N LYS A 20 -9.21 3.41 13.77
CA LYS A 20 -9.72 3.42 15.16
C LYS A 20 -11.15 2.89 15.27
N HIS A 21 -11.92 2.88 14.18
CA HIS A 21 -13.35 2.60 14.21
C HIS A 21 -13.74 1.33 13.46
N LEU A 22 -12.88 0.85 12.55
CA LEU A 22 -13.10 -0.36 11.77
C LEU A 22 -12.32 -1.53 12.35
N THR A 23 -12.93 -2.71 12.30
CA THR A 23 -12.21 -3.96 12.43
C THR A 23 -11.22 -4.13 11.27
N ARG A 24 -10.28 -5.07 11.42
CA ARG A 24 -9.28 -5.36 10.39
C ARG A 24 -9.92 -5.69 9.04
N GLU A 25 -10.98 -6.50 9.04
CA GLU A 25 -11.70 -6.89 7.81
C GLU A 25 -12.40 -5.69 7.17
N GLU A 26 -13.16 -4.90 7.94
CA GLU A 26 -13.85 -3.72 7.42
C GLU A 26 -12.87 -2.68 6.86
N TYR A 27 -11.70 -2.51 7.50
CA TYR A 27 -10.67 -1.61 7.02
C TYR A 27 -10.07 -2.09 5.69
N LEU A 28 -9.83 -3.40 5.54
CA LEU A 28 -9.36 -3.99 4.28
C LEU A 28 -10.39 -3.86 3.16
N THR A 29 -11.67 -4.15 3.44
CA THR A 29 -12.76 -3.96 2.48
C THR A 29 -12.91 -2.50 2.07
N TYR A 30 -12.76 -1.56 3.01
CA TYR A 30 -12.75 -0.14 2.70
C TYR A 30 -11.59 0.21 1.76
N LEU A 31 -10.38 -0.28 2.05
CA LEU A 31 -9.22 -0.04 1.18
C LEU A 31 -9.44 -0.60 -0.22
N GLU A 32 -9.96 -1.83 -0.36
CA GLU A 32 -10.29 -2.41 -1.66
C GLU A 32 -11.30 -1.57 -2.45
N LEU A 33 -12.28 -0.96 -1.78
CA LEU A 33 -13.30 -0.12 -2.41
C LEU A 33 -12.76 1.23 -2.91
N VAL A 34 -11.91 1.89 -2.11
CA VAL A 34 -11.42 3.25 -2.42
C VAL A 34 -10.13 3.26 -3.23
N THR A 35 -9.37 2.17 -3.18
CA THR A 35 -8.21 2.00 -4.04
C THR A 35 -8.74 1.66 -5.41
N ASN A 36 -8.67 2.60 -6.36
CA ASN A 36 -8.89 2.25 -7.75
C ASN A 36 -8.00 1.03 -8.04
N GLN A 37 -8.59 -0.06 -8.53
CA GLN A 37 -7.84 -1.17 -9.12
C GLN A 37 -7.23 -0.64 -10.43
N VAL A 38 -6.19 0.18 -10.30
CA VAL A 38 -5.50 0.77 -11.44
C VAL A 38 -4.51 -0.26 -11.93
N GLY A 39 -4.90 -0.96 -13.00
CA GLY A 39 -4.02 -1.84 -13.74
C GLY A 39 -3.63 -3.11 -12.99
N ASP A 40 -2.98 -3.97 -13.75
CA ASP A 40 -2.55 -5.30 -13.36
C ASP A 40 -1.33 -5.16 -12.45
N SER A 41 -1.55 -4.60 -11.26
CA SER A 41 -0.51 -4.27 -10.27
C SER A 41 0.25 -5.52 -9.82
N VAL A 42 -0.39 -6.68 -9.94
CA VAL A 42 0.24 -8.00 -9.84
C VAL A 42 1.20 -8.26 -11.00
N ILE A 43 0.84 -7.94 -12.25
CA ILE A 43 1.75 -8.01 -13.40
C ILE A 43 2.86 -6.97 -13.28
N GLU A 44 2.59 -5.72 -12.90
CA GLU A 44 3.66 -4.71 -12.73
C GLU A 44 4.65 -5.12 -11.63
N LEU A 45 4.16 -5.66 -10.51
CA LEU A 45 5.04 -6.25 -9.50
C LEU A 45 5.84 -7.39 -10.11
N ARG A 46 5.17 -8.32 -10.79
CA ARG A 46 5.80 -9.50 -11.39
C ARG A 46 6.85 -9.14 -12.44
N GLU A 47 6.63 -8.11 -13.24
CA GLU A 47 7.59 -7.60 -14.21
C GLU A 47 8.77 -6.92 -13.52
N LYS A 48 8.52 -6.09 -12.51
CA LYS A 48 9.57 -5.40 -11.74
C LYS A 48 10.40 -6.36 -10.90
N THR A 49 9.82 -7.47 -10.45
CA THR A 49 10.51 -8.47 -9.63
C THR A 49 11.00 -9.67 -10.43
N LYS A 50 10.81 -9.71 -11.75
CA LYS A 50 11.13 -10.90 -12.56
C LYS A 50 12.61 -11.26 -12.53
N ASP A 51 13.47 -10.25 -12.39
CA ASP A 51 14.93 -10.37 -12.40
C ASP A 51 15.52 -10.22 -10.99
N LEU A 52 14.67 -10.10 -9.96
CA LEU A 52 15.08 -9.97 -8.57
C LEU A 52 15.04 -11.34 -7.89
N THR A 53 16.07 -11.64 -7.11
CA THR A 53 16.08 -12.76 -6.19
C THR A 53 15.16 -12.48 -5.00
N ILE A 54 14.71 -13.52 -4.32
CA ILE A 54 13.84 -13.39 -3.13
C ILE A 54 14.50 -12.49 -2.07
N ASP A 55 15.82 -12.60 -1.86
CA ASP A 55 16.55 -11.78 -0.90
C ASP A 55 16.55 -10.30 -1.29
N GLU A 56 16.68 -9.99 -2.59
CA GLU A 56 16.61 -8.62 -3.10
C GLU A 56 15.19 -8.04 -2.99
N ILE A 57 14.17 -8.86 -3.23
CA ILE A 57 12.76 -8.46 -3.03
C ILE A 57 12.50 -8.16 -1.56
N MET A 58 12.98 -9.01 -0.65
CA MET A 58 12.79 -8.83 0.79
C MET A 58 13.50 -7.57 1.30
N ASN A 59 14.73 -7.31 0.84
CA ASN A 59 15.44 -6.07 1.18
C ASN A 59 14.68 -4.83 0.68
N HIS A 60 14.12 -4.87 -0.55
CA HIS A 60 13.31 -3.77 -1.05
C HIS A 60 12.02 -3.54 -0.27
N ILE A 61 11.38 -4.58 0.26
CA ILE A 61 10.17 -4.46 1.08
C ILE A 61 10.51 -3.85 2.46
N ILE A 62 11.65 -4.22 3.04
CA ILE A 62 12.12 -3.73 4.34
C ILE A 62 12.63 -2.28 4.24
N GLU A 63 13.38 -1.93 3.19
CA GLU A 63 13.97 -0.59 3.01
C GLU A 63 12.96 0.49 2.58
N ASN A 64 11.82 0.10 1.97
CA ASN A 64 10.80 1.04 1.49
C ASN A 64 9.62 1.22 2.47
N ASP A 65 9.76 0.87 3.75
CA ASP A 65 8.77 1.09 4.82
C ASP A 65 7.36 0.52 4.54
N PHE A 66 7.23 -0.52 3.70
CA PHE A 66 5.91 -1.15 3.46
C PHE A 66 5.42 -1.96 4.67
N ILE A 67 6.35 -2.41 5.52
CA ILE A 67 6.08 -3.11 6.77
C ILE A 67 7.02 -2.54 7.82
N ASP A 68 6.49 -1.79 8.79
CA ASP A 68 7.21 -1.48 10.03
C ASP A 68 7.61 -2.82 10.70
N PRO A 69 8.89 -3.05 11.03
CA PRO A 69 9.28 -4.24 11.77
C PRO A 69 8.61 -4.21 13.16
N LEU A 70 7.88 -5.28 13.47
CA LEU A 70 7.16 -5.50 14.73
C LEU A 70 8.07 -5.43 15.95
#